data_AF-A0A7Y7IT90-F1
#
_entry.id   AF-A0A7Y7IT90-F1
#
_cell.length_a   1.000
_cell.length_b   1.000
_cell.length_c   1.000
_cell.angle_alpha   90.00
_cell.angle_beta   90.00
_cell.angle_gamma   90.00
#
_symmetry.space_group_name_H-M   'P 1'
#
loop_
_entity.id
_entity.type
_entity.pdbx_description
1 polymer ?
#
loop_
_entity_poly.entity_id
_entity_poly.type
_entity_poly.pdbx_seq_one_letter_code
_entity_poly.pdbx_strand_id
1 'polypeptide(L)'
;MTPADSDLRGQQRENTGVLFLNRQRASDRAPDYVGTVRIGGRDMEICAWVKDGRSGEFLSLKLQDPRRPTERSGSKPQYVRRPTPEQVARAEAQRARMMR
;
A
#
# COMPACT_ATOMS: atom_id res chain seq x y z
N MET A 1 25.14 -35.97 31.79
CA MET A 1 24.31 -35.82 30.58
C MET A 1 23.88 -34.36 30.53
N THR A 2 24.74 -33.51 29.96
CA THR A 2 24.46 -32.08 29.72
C THR A 2 23.63 -31.98 28.45
N PRO A 3 22.44 -31.35 28.44
CA PRO A 3 21.81 -30.98 27.18
C PRO A 3 22.70 -29.90 26.55
N ALA A 4 23.41 -30.23 25.47
CA ALA A 4 22.97 -29.96 24.09
C ALA A 4 22.66 -28.46 23.94
N ASP A 5 23.68 -27.67 23.59
CA ASP A 5 23.92 -27.23 22.21
C ASP A 5 22.75 -26.40 21.64
N SER A 6 22.92 -25.07 21.53
CA SER A 6 23.58 -24.41 20.39
C SER A 6 22.67 -24.12 19.18
N ASP A 7 21.39 -23.80 19.36
CA ASP A 7 20.51 -23.48 18.21
C ASP A 7 19.63 -22.22 18.38
N LEU A 8 20.23 -21.02 18.49
CA LEU A 8 19.49 -19.78 18.23
C LEU A 8 20.26 -18.85 17.27
N ARG A 9 20.75 -19.42 16.16
CA ARG A 9 21.23 -18.65 15.02
C ARG A 9 20.01 -18.18 14.22
N GLY A 10 19.68 -16.89 14.30
CA GLY A 10 18.71 -16.24 13.40
C GLY A 10 17.28 -16.08 13.92
N GLN A 11 17.04 -16.18 15.23
CA GLN A 11 15.72 -15.82 15.77
C GLN A 11 15.49 -14.32 15.62
N GLN A 12 14.59 -13.95 14.72
CA GLN A 12 14.08 -12.58 14.62
C GLN A 12 13.50 -12.21 15.99
N ARG A 13 14.13 -11.20 16.62
CA ARG A 13 13.80 -10.82 18.00
C ARG A 13 12.42 -10.19 18.02
N GLU A 14 11.59 -10.67 18.93
CA GLU A 14 10.28 -10.08 19.19
C GLU A 14 10.44 -8.62 19.64
N ASN A 15 9.45 -7.78 19.33
CA ASN A 15 9.45 -6.33 19.60
C ASN A 15 10.65 -5.60 19.00
N THR A 16 11.26 -6.16 17.94
CA THR A 16 12.41 -5.58 17.26
C THR A 16 12.06 -5.35 15.78
N GLY A 17 12.65 -4.31 15.21
CA GLY A 17 12.43 -3.93 13.82
C GLY A 17 13.58 -3.13 13.26
N VAL A 18 13.42 -2.70 12.02
CA VAL A 18 14.39 -1.89 11.29
C VAL A 18 13.67 -0.70 10.66
N LEU A 19 14.35 0.44 10.62
CA LEU A 19 13.90 1.65 9.93
C LEU A 19 14.98 2.08 8.94
N PHE A 20 14.55 2.42 7.73
CA PHE A 20 15.40 2.92 6.66
C PHE A 20 14.93 4.31 6.25
N LEU A 21 15.88 5.16 5.85
CA LEU A 21 15.58 6.48 5.32
C LEU A 21 14.75 6.33 4.04
N ASN A 22 13.60 7.01 3.99
CA ASN A 22 12.73 7.01 2.82
C ASN A 22 13.32 7.91 1.73
N ARG A 23 14.10 7.30 0.82
CA ARG A 23 14.72 7.99 -0.32
C ARG A 23 13.72 8.56 -1.32
N GLN A 24 12.46 8.10 -1.29
CA GLN A 24 11.40 8.51 -2.22
C GLN A 24 10.39 9.45 -1.56
N ARG A 25 10.79 10.19 -0.53
CA ARG A 25 9.93 11.18 0.14
C ARG A 25 9.50 12.26 -0.87
N ALA A 26 8.28 12.10 -1.39
CA ALA A 26 7.72 12.99 -2.41
C ALA A 26 6.98 14.21 -1.85
N SER A 27 6.65 14.22 -0.55
CA SER A 27 5.92 15.31 0.10
C SER A 27 6.19 15.35 1.59
N ASP A 28 5.86 16.48 2.24
CA ASP A 28 5.96 16.62 3.71
C ASP A 28 4.99 15.76 4.50
N ARG A 29 4.00 15.16 3.82
CA ARG A 29 3.12 14.17 4.42
C ARG A 29 3.72 12.76 4.40
N ALA A 30 4.72 12.52 3.54
CA ALA A 30 5.37 11.22 3.47
C ALA A 30 6.29 11.01 4.69
N PRO A 31 6.40 9.77 5.19
CA PRO A 31 7.30 9.46 6.30
C PRO A 31 8.76 9.64 5.90
N ASP A 32 9.57 10.13 6.84
CA ASP A 32 11.03 10.28 6.69
C ASP A 32 11.74 8.93 6.79
N TYR A 33 11.22 8.03 7.64
CA TYR A 33 11.73 6.66 7.76
C TYR A 33 10.61 5.63 7.61
N VAL A 34 10.94 4.51 6.98
CA VAL A 34 10.03 3.39 6.76
C VAL A 34 10.74 2.07 7.02
N GLY A 35 10.01 1.06 7.48
CA GLY A 35 10.55 -0.27 7.64
C GLY A 35 9.56 -1.26 8.24
N THR A 36 10.09 -2.29 8.88
CA THR A 36 9.30 -3.42 9.40
C THR A 36 9.65 -3.70 10.85
N VAL A 37 8.65 -4.10 11.64
CA VAL A 37 8.79 -4.43 13.06
C VAL A 37 7.99 -5.68 13.38
N ARG A 38 8.54 -6.56 14.19
CA ARG A 38 7.86 -7.78 14.65
C ARG A 38 7.27 -7.55 16.03
N ILE A 39 5.94 -7.61 16.15
CA ILE A 39 5.20 -7.38 17.40
C ILE A 39 4.03 -8.37 17.50
N GLY A 40 3.90 -9.02 18.66
CA GLY A 40 2.88 -10.05 18.90
C GLY A 40 3.01 -11.26 17.96
N GLY A 41 4.23 -11.60 17.54
CA GLY A 41 4.47 -12.68 16.59
C GLY A 41 4.03 -12.39 15.15
N ARG A 42 3.73 -11.13 14.82
CA ARG A 42 3.35 -10.67 13.48
C ARG A 42 4.30 -9.59 12.99
N ASP A 43 4.56 -9.59 11.69
CA ASP A 43 5.35 -8.56 11.05
C ASP A 43 4.43 -7.42 10.63
N MET A 44 4.75 -6.21 11.09
CA MET A 44 4.01 -4.99 10.82
C MET A 44 4.91 -3.99 10.11
N GLU A 45 4.30 -3.09 9.34
CA GLU A 45 5.03 -1.95 8.78
C GLU A 45 5.08 -0.82 9.79
N ILE A 46 6.24 -0.17 9.90
CA ILE A 46 6.46 0.97 10.76
C ILE A 46 6.91 2.17 9.90
N CYS A 47 6.31 3.32 10.16
CA CYS A 47 6.62 4.60 9.53
C CYS A 47 6.97 5.63 10.60
N ALA A 48 7.97 6.48 10.34
CA ALA A 48 8.38 7.54 11.24
C ALA A 48 8.48 8.90 10.53
N TRP A 49 8.10 9.96 11.24
CA TRP A 49 8.27 11.35 10.82
C TRP A 49 9.13 12.08 11.85
N VAL A 50 10.13 12.82 11.39
CA VAL A 50 10.90 13.74 12.24
C VAL A 50 10.06 15.00 12.44
N LYS A 51 9.85 15.39 13.71
CA LYS A 51 9.08 16.58 14.08
C LYS A 51 9.81 17.34 15.17
N ASP A 52 9.70 18.66 15.14
CA ASP A 52 10.20 19.51 16.21
C ASP A 52 9.22 19.55 17.39
N GLY A 53 9.74 19.30 18.58
CA GLY A 53 9.02 19.41 19.84
C GLY A 53 9.64 20.46 20.75
N ARG A 54 8.94 20.76 21.85
CA ARG A 54 9.40 21.74 22.86
C ARG A 54 10.78 21.40 23.44
N SER A 55 11.12 20.11 23.51
CA SER A 55 12.37 19.61 24.09
C SER A 55 13.39 19.15 23.04
N GLY A 56 13.15 19.44 21.75
CA GLY A 56 13.97 19.00 20.63
C GLY A 56 13.21 18.15 19.61
N GLU A 57 13.93 17.67 18.60
CA GLU A 57 13.38 16.80 17.56
C GLU A 57 12.94 15.44 18.12
N PHE A 58 11.78 14.96 17.69
CA PHE A 58 11.25 13.66 18.04
C PHE A 58 10.71 12.93 16.81
N LEU A 59 10.70 11.61 16.88
CA LEU A 59 10.14 10.75 15.84
C LEU A 59 8.69 10.40 16.19
N SER A 60 7.75 10.88 15.39
CA SER A 60 6.36 10.43 15.45
C SER A 60 6.29 9.08 14.73
N LEU A 61 5.87 8.01 15.42
CA LEU A 61 5.80 6.66 14.85
C LEU A 61 4.35 6.27 14.55
N LYS A 62 4.15 5.54 13.46
CA LYS A 62 2.87 4.89 13.14
C LYS A 62 3.13 3.46 12.70
N LEU A 63 2.40 2.52 13.30
CA LEU A 63 2.40 1.13 12.89
C LEU A 63 1.14 0.87 12.08
N GLN A 64 1.27 0.08 11.02
CA GLN A 64 0.16 -0.34 10.18
C GLN A 64 0.34 -1.81 9.80
N ASP A 65 -0.77 -2.47 9.51
CA ASP A 65 -0.73 -3.77 8.88
C ASP A 65 0.07 -3.67 7.57
N PRO A 66 0.87 -4.70 7.22
CA PRO A 66 1.58 -4.72 5.95
C PRO A 66 0.61 -4.41 4.83
N ARG A 67 0.92 -3.39 4.04
CA ARG A 67 0.09 -3.03 2.90
C ARG A 67 -0.06 -4.26 2.02
N ARG A 68 -1.20 -4.95 2.13
CA ARG A 68 -1.54 -6.00 1.17
C ARG A 68 -1.44 -5.32 -0.18
N PRO A 69 -0.75 -5.90 -1.18
CA PRO A 69 -0.88 -5.44 -2.54
C PRO A 69 -2.39 -5.43 -2.77
N THR A 70 -2.97 -4.24 -2.85
CA THR A 70 -4.32 -4.13 -3.34
C THR A 70 -4.19 -4.77 -4.71
N GLU A 71 -4.74 -5.97 -4.89
CA GLU A 71 -5.11 -6.40 -6.23
C GLU A 71 -5.82 -5.18 -6.76
N ARG A 72 -5.15 -4.47 -7.68
CA ARG A 72 -5.70 -3.28 -8.31
C ARG A 72 -7.07 -3.72 -8.67
N SER A 73 -8.09 -3.15 -8.02
CA SER A 73 -9.48 -3.42 -8.33
C SER A 73 -9.53 -3.27 -9.83
N GLY A 74 -9.55 -4.41 -10.49
CA GLY A 74 -9.47 -4.49 -11.92
C GLY A 74 -10.83 -4.01 -12.35
N SER A 75 -10.99 -2.69 -12.46
CA SER A 75 -11.77 -2.17 -13.56
C SER A 75 -11.09 -2.78 -14.79
N LYS A 76 -11.55 -3.98 -15.16
CA LYS A 76 -11.36 -4.52 -16.51
C LYS A 76 -11.60 -3.31 -17.39
N PRO A 77 -10.68 -2.93 -18.30
CA PRO A 77 -11.03 -1.93 -19.28
C PRO A 77 -12.27 -2.50 -19.94
N GLN A 78 -13.44 -1.91 -19.64
CA GLN A 78 -14.67 -2.27 -20.28
C GLN A 78 -14.46 -1.78 -21.69
N TYR A 79 -13.92 -2.67 -22.53
CA TYR A 79 -13.78 -2.44 -23.95
C TYR A 79 -15.11 -1.89 -24.38
N VAL A 80 -15.12 -0.60 -24.73
CA VAL A 80 -16.32 0.13 -25.11
C VAL A 80 -16.89 -0.72 -26.23
N ARG A 81 -17.98 -1.46 -25.95
CA ARG A 81 -18.52 -2.43 -26.90
C ARG A 81 -18.87 -1.59 -28.11
N ARG A 82 -18.09 -1.69 -29.19
CA ARG A 82 -18.40 -1.05 -30.46
C ARG A 82 -19.85 -1.43 -30.75
N PRO A 83 -20.79 -0.46 -30.84
CA PRO A 83 -22.19 -0.80 -31.07
C PRO A 83 -22.28 -1.65 -32.33
N THR A 84 -23.11 -2.68 -32.30
CA THR A 84 -23.29 -3.50 -33.51
C THR A 84 -23.83 -2.60 -34.63
N PRO A 85 -23.56 -2.92 -35.91
CA PRO A 85 -24.11 -2.16 -37.02
C PRO A 85 -25.64 -1.97 -36.94
N GLU A 86 -26.36 -2.94 -36.35
CA GLU A 86 -27.80 -2.86 -36.09
C GLU A 86 -28.16 -1.78 -35.06
N GLN A 87 -27.37 -1.64 -33.99
CA GLN A 87 -27.60 -0.62 -32.96
C GLN A 87 -27.35 0.79 -33.49
N VAL A 88 -26.36 0.96 -34.36
CA VAL A 88 -26.08 2.23 -35.05
C VAL A 88 -27.24 2.58 -35.98
N ALA A 89 -27.68 1.62 -36.81
CA ALA A 89 -28.79 1.83 -37.75
C ALA A 89 -30.11 2.19 -37.04
N ARG A 90 -30.41 1.57 -35.89
CA ARG A 90 -31.59 1.93 -35.09
C ARG A 90 -31.51 3.34 -34.53
N ALA A 91 -30.35 3.75 -34.00
CA ALA A 91 -30.16 5.09 -33.45
C ALA A 91 -30.30 6.17 -34.53
N GLU A 92 -29.75 5.92 -35.73
CA GLU A 92 -29.89 6.83 -36.87
C GLU A 92 -31.33 6.92 -37.36
N ALA A 93 -32.03 5.79 -37.46
CA ALA A 93 -33.46 5.76 -37.83
C ALA A 93 -34.34 6.49 -36.81
N GLN A 94 -34.06 6.35 -35.52
CA GLN A 94 -34.77 7.06 -34.45
C GLN A 94 -34.52 8.57 -34.52
N ARG A 95 -33.27 8.99 -34.77
CA ARG A 95 -32.91 10.40 -34.91
C ARG A 95 -33.54 11.03 -36.16
N ALA A 96 -33.58 10.30 -37.28
CA ALA A 96 -34.26 10.74 -38.50
C ALA A 96 -35.78 10.90 -38.28
N ARG A 97 -36.38 10.07 -37.42
CA ARG A 97 -37.81 10.14 -37.09
C ARG A 97 -38.16 11.26 -36.13
N MET A 98 -37.23 11.66 -35.25
CA MET A 98 -37.39 12.81 -34.36
C MET A 98 -37.16 14.16 -35.05
N MET A 99 -36.47 14.17 -36.19
CA MET A 99 -36.21 15.37 -36.99
C MET A 99 -37.22 15.57 -38.13
N ARG A 100 -38.42 14.98 -38.00
CA ARG A 100 -39.54 15.09 -38.96
C ARG A 100 -40.70 15.88 -38.36
#